data_AF-A0A7S3LRF7-F1
#
_entry.id   AF-A0A7S3LRF7-F1
#
_cell.length_a   1.000
_cell.length_b   1.000
_cell.length_c   1.000
_cell.angle_alpha   90.00
_cell.angle_beta   90.00
_cell.angle_gamma   90.00
#
_symmetry.space_group_name_H-M   'P 1'
#
loop_
_entity.id
_entity.type
_entity.pdbx_description
1 polymer ?
#
loop_
_entity_poly.entity_id
_entity_poly.type
_entity_poly.pdbx_seq_one_letter_code
_entity_poly.pdbx_strand_id
1 'polypeptide(L)'
;LTVEIQNFYEISPSELVEISNAVVHPIEYAVALYYNLSVQDGVFLATDGYMFNVAGIPAGSIVKKIGDYDTTDLDSFQTALESYPHGKLVSVQYFLVNNRNQNFRKMMIIDKKWFPFLRAKRNDTKGKWEYYDCRNYA
;
A
#
# COMPACT_ATOMS: atom_id res chain seq x y z
N LEU A 1 -30.62 16.22 20.12
CA LEU A 1 -29.25 15.75 19.81
C LEU A 1 -28.88 16.39 18.48
N THR A 2 -27.85 17.22 18.44
CA THR A 2 -27.39 17.88 17.21
C THR A 2 -26.20 17.06 16.69
N VAL A 3 -26.32 16.51 15.48
CA VAL A 3 -25.25 15.72 14.84
C VAL A 3 -24.62 16.60 13.76
N GLU A 4 -23.31 16.74 13.79
CA GLU A 4 -22.55 17.44 12.76
C GLU A 4 -22.47 16.57 11.50
N ILE A 5 -22.81 17.14 10.35
CA ILE A 5 -22.72 16.44 9.07
C ILE A 5 -21.25 16.40 8.66
N GLN A 6 -20.69 15.19 8.54
CA GLN A 6 -19.31 14.98 8.11
C GLN A 6 -19.20 14.75 6.59
N ASN A 7 -18.00 14.98 6.05
CA ASN A 7 -17.70 14.77 4.64
C ASN A 7 -16.93 13.45 4.44
N PHE A 8 -17.54 12.49 3.73
CA PHE A 8 -16.93 11.19 3.42
C PHE A 8 -15.61 11.30 2.62
N TYR A 9 -15.45 12.34 1.81
CA TYR A 9 -14.23 12.52 1.02
C TYR A 9 -13.01 12.87 1.87
N GLU A 10 -13.21 13.42 3.08
CA GLU A 10 -12.11 13.75 4.00
C GLU A 10 -11.43 12.50 4.57
N ILE A 11 -12.15 11.38 4.65
CA ILE A 11 -11.63 10.10 5.15
C ILE A 11 -11.27 9.11 4.03
N SER A 12 -11.58 9.45 2.78
CA SER A 12 -11.29 8.60 1.64
C SER A 12 -9.80 8.69 1.28
N PRO A 13 -9.11 7.56 1.00
CA PRO A 13 -7.74 7.59 0.53
C PRO A 13 -7.58 8.49 -0.70
N SER A 14 -6.59 9.38 -0.65
CA SER A 14 -6.28 10.34 -1.71
C SER A 14 -4.86 10.16 -2.25
N GLU A 15 -4.18 9.09 -1.84
CA GLU A 15 -2.80 8.80 -2.19
C GLU A 15 -2.59 7.32 -2.48
N LEU A 16 -1.63 7.03 -3.35
CA LEU A 16 -1.20 5.67 -3.69
C LEU A 16 0.31 5.64 -3.99
N VAL A 17 0.90 4.45 -3.90
CA VAL A 17 2.27 4.16 -4.32
C VAL A 17 2.24 3.14 -5.44
N GLU A 18 3.02 3.40 -6.49
CA GLU A 18 3.27 2.48 -7.59
C GLU A 18 4.72 2.02 -7.54
N ILE A 19 4.94 0.70 -7.57
CA ILE A 19 6.28 0.12 -7.64
C ILE A 19 6.22 -1.25 -8.31
N SER A 20 7.16 -1.57 -9.20
CA SER A 20 7.18 -2.87 -9.89
C SER A 20 5.84 -3.19 -10.58
N ASN A 21 5.14 -2.17 -11.11
CA ASN A 21 3.79 -2.26 -11.69
C ASN A 21 2.67 -2.69 -10.70
N ALA A 22 2.96 -2.70 -9.41
CA ALA A 22 1.99 -2.90 -8.34
C ALA A 22 1.46 -1.54 -7.87
N VAL A 23 0.18 -1.51 -7.49
CA VAL A 23 -0.48 -0.33 -6.94
C VAL A 23 -0.89 -0.63 -5.51
N VAL A 24 -0.49 0.25 -4.59
CA VAL A 24 -0.74 0.13 -3.15
C VAL A 24 -1.35 1.43 -2.63
N HIS A 25 -2.38 1.33 -1.81
CA HIS A 25 -3.04 2.49 -1.20
C HIS A 25 -3.50 2.20 0.24
N PRO A 26 -3.80 3.21 1.06
CA PRO A 26 -4.43 3.02 2.36
C PRO A 26 -5.76 2.27 2.23
N ILE A 27 -6.15 1.52 3.27
CA ILE A 27 -7.41 0.78 3.27
C ILE A 27 -8.58 1.78 3.25
N GLU A 28 -9.45 1.65 2.26
CA GLU A 28 -10.66 2.46 2.17
C GLU A 28 -11.65 2.11 3.30
N TYR A 29 -12.34 3.12 3.84
CA TYR A 29 -13.31 2.93 4.91
C TYR A 29 -14.41 1.92 4.55
N ALA A 30 -14.89 1.92 3.31
CA ALA A 30 -15.92 0.98 2.84
C ALA A 30 -15.39 -0.47 2.83
N VAL A 31 -14.15 -0.68 2.40
CA VAL A 31 -13.48 -2.00 2.43
C VAL A 31 -13.29 -2.46 3.87
N ALA A 32 -12.80 -1.56 4.74
CA ALA A 32 -12.62 -1.84 6.15
C ALA A 32 -13.94 -2.24 6.83
N LEU A 33 -15.03 -1.50 6.55
CA LEU A 33 -16.35 -1.81 7.07
C LEU A 33 -16.86 -3.17 6.56
N TYR A 34 -16.72 -3.45 5.26
CA TYR A 34 -17.21 -4.68 4.65
C TYR A 34 -16.49 -5.93 5.17
N TYR A 35 -15.17 -5.85 5.33
CA TYR A 35 -14.34 -6.98 5.77
C TYR A 35 -14.03 -6.98 7.27
N ASN A 36 -14.63 -6.07 8.05
CA ASN A 36 -14.39 -5.89 9.48
C ASN A 36 -12.89 -5.73 9.79
N LEU A 37 -12.23 -4.81 9.09
CA LEU A 37 -10.81 -4.48 9.26
C LEU A 37 -10.66 -3.11 9.92
N SER A 38 -9.49 -2.86 10.50
CA SER A 38 -9.05 -1.50 10.84
C SER A 38 -8.42 -0.86 9.62
N VAL A 39 -8.64 0.44 9.42
CA VAL A 39 -7.94 1.23 8.39
C VAL A 39 -6.43 1.35 8.66
N GLN A 40 -5.98 0.95 9.85
CA GLN A 40 -4.57 0.93 10.28
C GLN A 40 -3.96 -0.48 10.28
N ASP A 41 -4.68 -1.51 9.80
CA ASP A 41 -4.17 -2.89 9.78
C ASP A 41 -3.00 -3.08 8.80
N GLY A 42 -2.80 -2.13 7.88
CA GLY A 42 -1.72 -2.12 6.90
C GLY A 42 -2.08 -1.28 5.68
N VAL A 43 -1.45 -1.59 4.55
CA VAL A 43 -1.79 -1.01 3.24
C VAL A 43 -2.38 -2.05 2.29
N PHE A 44 -3.33 -1.63 1.47
CA PHE A 44 -4.03 -2.50 0.53
C PHE A 44 -3.26 -2.61 -0.80
N LEU A 45 -2.94 -3.84 -1.20
CA LEU A 45 -2.35 -4.17 -2.50
C LEU A 45 -3.46 -4.31 -3.55
N ALA A 46 -3.70 -3.26 -4.32
CA ALA A 46 -4.74 -3.23 -5.34
C ALA A 46 -4.39 -4.04 -6.58
N THR A 47 -3.12 -3.99 -6.99
CA THR A 47 -2.55 -4.85 -8.04
C THR A 47 -1.21 -5.39 -7.55
N ASP A 48 -0.92 -6.66 -7.85
CA ASP A 48 0.29 -7.35 -7.39
C ASP A 48 1.55 -7.02 -8.21
N GLY A 49 1.38 -6.51 -9.43
CA GLY A 49 2.52 -6.16 -10.29
C GLY A 49 3.49 -7.32 -10.48
N TYR A 50 4.77 -7.04 -10.67
CA TYR A 50 5.79 -8.07 -10.89
C TYR A 50 6.34 -8.63 -9.56
N MET A 51 6.85 -7.77 -8.66
CA MET A 51 7.55 -8.27 -7.46
C MET A 51 6.65 -9.03 -6.48
N PHE A 52 5.39 -8.61 -6.28
CA PHE A 52 4.48 -9.33 -5.38
C PHE A 52 3.96 -10.61 -6.03
N ASN A 53 3.67 -10.58 -7.34
CA ASN A 53 3.22 -11.75 -8.08
C ASN A 53 4.27 -12.88 -8.06
N VAL A 54 5.54 -12.56 -8.35
CA VAL A 54 6.66 -13.52 -8.28
C VAL A 54 6.84 -14.07 -6.85
N ALA A 55 6.58 -13.27 -5.82
CA ALA A 55 6.62 -13.70 -4.42
C ALA A 55 5.38 -14.53 -4.00
N GLY A 56 4.37 -14.67 -4.88
CA GLY A 56 3.11 -15.34 -4.58
C GLY A 56 2.26 -14.57 -3.57
N ILE A 57 2.27 -13.24 -3.64
CA ILE A 57 1.45 -12.33 -2.83
C ILE A 57 0.40 -11.71 -3.77
N PRO A 58 -0.86 -12.16 -3.72
CA PRO A 58 -1.88 -11.74 -4.68
C PRO A 58 -2.45 -10.35 -4.36
N ALA A 59 -3.06 -9.71 -5.37
CA ALA A 59 -3.91 -8.54 -5.17
C ALA A 59 -5.03 -8.82 -4.15
N GLY A 60 -5.48 -7.78 -3.44
CA GLY A 60 -6.39 -7.91 -2.30
C GLY A 60 -5.70 -8.31 -1.00
N SER A 61 -4.36 -8.31 -0.97
CA SER A 61 -3.58 -8.49 0.26
C SER A 61 -3.49 -7.19 1.06
N ILE A 62 -3.56 -7.28 2.38
CA ILE A 62 -3.18 -6.22 3.31
C ILE A 62 -1.74 -6.47 3.74
N VAL A 63 -0.82 -5.63 3.29
CA VAL A 63 0.60 -5.69 3.66
C VAL A 63 0.78 -5.04 5.02
N LYS A 64 1.30 -5.82 5.98
CA LYS A 64 1.52 -5.38 7.37
C LYS A 64 2.97 -5.04 7.68
N LYS A 65 3.91 -5.72 7.03
CA LYS A 65 5.34 -5.58 7.30
C LYS A 65 6.17 -5.94 6.08
N ILE A 66 7.21 -5.15 5.82
CA ILE A 66 8.26 -5.44 4.84
C ILE A 66 9.62 -5.38 5.54
N GLY A 67 10.26 -6.54 5.65
CA GLY A 67 11.50 -6.73 6.41
C GLY A 67 11.30 -6.29 7.87
N ASP A 68 12.02 -5.26 8.27
CA ASP A 68 12.03 -4.72 9.63
C ASP A 68 10.96 -3.65 9.86
N TYR A 69 10.32 -3.15 8.80
CA TYR A 69 9.40 -2.02 8.81
C TYR A 69 7.95 -2.48 8.82
N ASP A 70 7.18 -2.04 9.81
CA ASP A 70 5.72 -2.14 9.78
C ASP A 70 5.15 -1.14 8.75
N THR A 71 4.07 -1.50 8.08
CA THR A 71 3.48 -0.73 6.97
C THR A 71 2.07 -0.31 7.34
N THR A 72 1.92 0.41 8.44
CA THR A 72 0.62 0.86 9.00
C THR A 72 -0.07 1.89 8.14
N ASP A 73 0.69 2.58 7.29
CA ASP A 73 0.25 3.62 6.38
C ASP A 73 1.14 3.63 5.13
N LEU A 74 0.81 4.51 4.18
CA LEU A 74 1.52 4.60 2.92
C LEU A 74 2.94 5.18 3.07
N ASP A 75 3.18 6.02 4.08
CA ASP A 75 4.50 6.62 4.37
C ASP A 75 5.49 5.57 4.87
N SER A 76 5.07 4.76 5.84
CA SER A 76 5.85 3.65 6.38
C SER A 76 6.08 2.56 5.32
N PHE A 77 5.09 2.28 4.46
CA PHE A 77 5.26 1.41 3.29
C PHE A 77 6.32 1.94 2.32
N GLN A 78 6.25 3.22 1.95
CA GLN A 78 7.25 3.84 1.07
C GLN A 78 8.65 3.78 1.70
N THR A 79 8.77 4.15 2.97
CA THR A 79 10.02 4.14 3.74
C THR A 79 10.65 2.74 3.76
N ALA A 80 9.82 1.71 3.98
CA ALA A 80 10.27 0.32 3.96
C ALA A 80 10.88 -0.06 2.61
N LEU A 81 10.23 0.32 1.51
CA LEU A 81 10.74 0.06 0.17
C LEU A 81 12.02 0.85 -0.10
N GLU A 82 12.08 2.14 0.23
CA GLU A 82 13.26 3.01 0.07
C GLU A 82 14.49 2.46 0.79
N SER A 83 14.30 1.96 2.01
CA SER A 83 15.36 1.46 2.89
C SER A 83 16.11 0.22 2.35
N TYR A 84 15.52 -0.52 1.41
CA TYR A 84 16.14 -1.68 0.81
C TYR A 84 16.61 -1.42 -0.63
N PRO A 85 17.84 -1.81 -1.01
CA PRO A 85 18.30 -1.67 -2.38
C PRO A 85 17.59 -2.65 -3.32
N HIS A 86 17.61 -2.34 -4.63
CA HIS A 86 17.15 -3.28 -5.65
C HIS A 86 17.88 -4.63 -5.53
N GLY A 87 17.15 -5.74 -5.71
CA GLY A 87 17.67 -7.09 -5.62
C GLY A 87 17.76 -7.65 -4.20
N LYS A 88 17.49 -6.85 -3.16
CA LYS A 88 17.47 -7.33 -1.78
C LYS A 88 16.29 -8.28 -1.57
N LEU A 89 16.56 -9.44 -0.98
CA LEU A 89 15.54 -10.38 -0.51
C LEU A 89 15.05 -9.96 0.89
N VAL A 90 13.75 -9.74 1.05
CA VAL A 90 13.10 -9.30 2.28
C VAL A 90 11.88 -10.16 2.61
N SER A 91 11.50 -10.28 3.88
CA SER A 91 10.26 -10.95 4.27
C SER A 91 9.07 -9.99 4.19
N VAL A 92 7.95 -10.41 3.63
CA VAL A 92 6.70 -9.67 3.64
C VAL A 92 5.68 -10.41 4.49
N GLN A 93 5.03 -9.71 5.40
CA GLN A 93 3.91 -10.22 6.19
C GLN A 93 2.62 -9.58 5.70
N TYR A 94 1.61 -10.40 5.42
CA TYR A 94 0.33 -9.94 4.90
C TYR A 94 -0.81 -10.88 5.30
N PHE A 95 -2.04 -10.44 5.12
CA PHE A 95 -3.22 -11.29 5.11
C PHE A 95 -4.10 -10.94 3.91
N LEU A 96 -5.00 -11.82 3.50
CA LEU A 96 -5.96 -11.51 2.44
C LEU A 96 -7.14 -10.74 3.05
N VAL A 97 -7.64 -9.72 2.35
CA VAL A 97 -8.74 -8.87 2.84
C VAL A 97 -9.96 -9.68 3.32
N ASN A 98 -10.23 -10.83 2.69
CA ASN A 98 -11.33 -11.75 3.03
C ASN A 98 -10.98 -12.80 4.10
N ASN A 99 -9.74 -12.83 4.60
CA ASN A 99 -9.25 -13.79 5.58
C ASN A 99 -8.20 -13.17 6.51
N ARG A 100 -8.66 -12.25 7.37
CA ARG A 100 -7.79 -11.52 8.32
C ARG A 100 -7.12 -12.39 9.39
N ASN A 101 -7.71 -13.54 9.70
CA ASN A 101 -7.24 -14.40 10.79
C ASN A 101 -6.02 -15.24 10.38
N GLN A 102 -5.74 -15.32 9.08
CA GLN A 102 -4.60 -16.04 8.55
C GLN A 102 -3.52 -15.06 8.09
N ASN A 103 -2.43 -15.01 8.85
CA ASN A 103 -1.25 -14.23 8.50
C ASN A 103 -0.29 -15.09 7.69
N PHE A 104 0.10 -14.60 6.52
CA PHE A 104 1.08 -15.19 5.64
C PHE A 104 2.42 -14.47 5.79
N ARG A 105 3.50 -15.22 5.57
CA ARG A 105 4.86 -14.69 5.44
C ARG A 105 5.49 -15.24 4.16
N LYS A 106 6.01 -14.37 3.31
CA LYS A 106 6.68 -14.73 2.05
C LYS A 106 7.99 -13.99 1.93
N MET A 107 8.93 -14.53 1.14
CA MET A 107 10.14 -13.80 0.75
C MET A 107 9.88 -13.10 -0.58
N MET A 108 10.30 -11.85 -0.69
CA MET A 108 10.13 -11.01 -1.88
C MET A 108 11.46 -10.35 -2.23
N ILE A 109 11.78 -10.28 -3.52
CA ILE A 109 12.94 -9.53 -4.02
C ILE A 109 12.47 -8.11 -4.36
N ILE A 110 13.14 -7.10 -3.83
CA ILE A 110 12.84 -5.69 -4.13
C ILE A 110 13.19 -5.37 -5.59
N ASP A 111 12.18 -5.03 -6.40
CA ASP A 111 12.35 -4.57 -7.77
C ASP A 111 12.09 -3.06 -7.90
N LYS A 112 13.13 -2.32 -8.28
CA LYS A 112 13.10 -0.87 -8.52
C LYS A 112 13.66 -0.50 -9.90
N LYS A 113 13.94 -1.51 -10.74
CA LYS A 113 14.73 -1.33 -11.97
C LYS A 113 13.86 -1.14 -13.19
N TRP A 114 12.84 -1.97 -13.36
CA TRP A 114 12.10 -2.07 -14.61
C TRP A 114 10.87 -1.18 -14.69
N PHE A 115 10.29 -0.86 -13.53
CA PHE A 115 9.11 -0.01 -13.43
C PHE A 115 9.41 1.22 -12.56
N PRO A 116 8.67 2.33 -12.76
CA PRO A 116 8.76 3.49 -11.89
C PRO A 116 8.48 3.13 -10.43
N PHE A 117 9.07 3.93 -9.53
CA PHE A 117 8.68 3.96 -8.12
C PHE A 117 8.11 5.35 -7.84
N LEU A 118 6.78 5.44 -7.83
CA LEU A 118 6.06 6.71 -7.78
C LEU A 118 5.12 6.73 -6.58
N ARG A 119 4.88 7.94 -6.06
CA ARG A 119 3.74 8.24 -5.22
C ARG A 119 2.82 9.18 -5.96
N ALA A 120 1.53 8.95 -5.90
CA ALA A 120 0.54 9.82 -6.50
C ALA A 120 -0.40 10.39 -5.42
N LYS A 121 -0.76 11.66 -5.56
CA LYS A 121 -1.77 12.32 -4.74
C LYS A 121 -2.88 12.89 -5.63
N ARG A 122 -4.14 12.67 -5.23
CA ARG A 122 -5.31 13.19 -5.94
C ARG A 122 -5.39 14.70 -5.73
N ASN A 123 -5.42 15.45 -6.83
CA ASN A 123 -5.68 16.89 -6.83
C ASN A 123 -7.14 17.12 -7.23
N ASP A 124 -7.99 17.36 -6.24
CA ASP A 124 -9.44 17.54 -6.42
C ASP A 124 -9.80 18.82 -7.18
N THR A 125 -8.96 19.86 -7.12
CA THR A 125 -9.16 21.11 -7.88
C THR A 125 -8.91 20.91 -9.39
N LYS A 126 -7.89 20.10 -9.75
CA LYS A 126 -7.52 19.85 -11.14
C LYS A 126 -8.20 18.60 -11.73
N GLY A 127 -8.80 17.75 -10.90
CA GLY A 127 -9.36 16.46 -11.30
C GLY A 127 -8.31 15.48 -11.84
N LYS A 128 -7.07 15.54 -11.32
CA LYS A 128 -5.93 14.73 -11.80
C LYS A 128 -5.13 14.17 -10.63
N TRP A 129 -4.35 13.12 -10.89
CA TRP A 129 -3.33 12.62 -9.97
C TRP A 129 -1.99 13.31 -10.24
N GLU A 130 -1.35 13.81 -9.19
CA GLU A 130 -0.02 14.41 -9.23
C GLU A 130 0.99 13.37 -8.75
N TYR A 131 1.96 13.03 -9.60
CA TYR A 131 2.94 11.97 -9.35
C TYR A 131 4.29 12.55 -8.94
N TYR A 132 4.96 11.87 -8.01
CA TYR A 132 6.29 12.19 -7.49
C TYR A 132 7.16 10.94 -7.54
N ASP A 133 8.43 11.08 -7.96
CA ASP A 133 9.38 9.97 -7.98
C ASP A 133 9.97 9.74 -6.58
N CYS A 134 9.74 8.56 -6.02
CA CYS A 134 10.23 8.20 -4.69
C CYS A 134 11.75 7.97 -4.67
N ARG A 135 12.41 7.82 -5.82
CA ARG A 135 13.87 7.62 -5.88
C ARG A 135 14.68 8.91 -5.63
N ASN A 136 14.01 10.07 -5.63
CA ASN A 136 14.66 11.38 -5.52
C ASN A 136 14.40 12.11 -4.20
N TYR A 137 13.87 11.44 -3.18
CA TYR A 137 13.86 11.98 -1.81
C TYR A 137 15.16 11.56 -1.12
N ALA A 138 16.20 12.38 -1.29
CA ALA A 138 17.44 12.35 -0.51
C ALA A 138 17.45 13.51 0.49
#